data_AF-A0A0F9E731-F1
#
_entry.id   AF-A0A0F9E731-F1
#
_cell.length_a   1.000
_cell.length_b   1.000
_cell.length_c   1.000
_cell.angle_alpha   90.00
_cell.angle_beta   90.00
_cell.angle_gamma   90.00
#
_symmetry.space_group_name_H-M   'P 1'
#
loop_
_entity.id
_entity.type
_entity.pdbx_description
1 polymer ?
#
loop_
_entity_poly.entity_id
_entity_poly.type
_entity_poly.pdbx_seq_one_letter_code
_entity_poly.pdbx_strand_id
1 'polypeptide(L)'
;MGYSKNPATIEKVEQFLTLMVEANENLEWETPNPDKLAYYIREAMSAAGALCKREPENNKLKEFYALKSKFIIRIKGSLVLAELRSESPFDVMHVKKLKAVYLPNVVTLTEIVGAVANYLVGDNKEQVRIPNSDLNEAEFNQLEAYLKSK
;
A
#
# COMPACT_ATOMS: atom_id res chain seq x y z
N MET A 1 -0.51 -1.76 18.17
CA MET A 1 -1.19 -0.98 19.23
C MET A 1 -2.52 -0.48 18.69
N GLY A 2 -3.61 -0.64 19.43
CA GLY A 2 -4.95 -0.16 19.03
C GLY A 2 -5.21 1.26 19.55
N TYR A 3 -5.99 2.06 18.80
CA TYR A 3 -6.45 3.38 19.26
C TYR A 3 -7.65 3.23 20.21
N SER A 4 -7.75 4.12 21.20
CA SER A 4 -9.01 4.32 21.92
C SER A 4 -10.08 4.80 20.95
N LYS A 5 -11.34 4.39 21.16
CA LYS A 5 -12.45 4.73 20.26
C LYS A 5 -13.30 5.84 20.86
N ASN A 6 -12.65 6.88 21.40
CA ASN A 6 -13.35 7.96 22.09
C ASN A 6 -14.04 8.88 21.08
N PRO A 7 -15.38 9.00 21.10
CA PRO A 7 -16.12 9.90 20.20
C PRO A 7 -15.68 11.36 20.32
N ALA A 8 -15.34 11.82 21.54
CA ALA A 8 -14.92 13.20 21.80
C ALA A 8 -13.62 13.58 21.07
N THR A 9 -12.84 12.61 20.60
CA THR A 9 -11.66 12.92 19.80
C THR A 9 -12.04 13.37 18.39
N ILE A 10 -13.19 12.97 17.85
CA ILE A 10 -13.68 13.44 16.54
C ILE A 10 -13.90 14.95 16.57
N GLU A 11 -14.62 15.45 17.58
CA GLU A 11 -14.91 16.89 17.75
C GLU A 11 -13.62 17.73 17.84
N LYS A 12 -12.59 17.23 18.53
CA LYS A 12 -11.31 17.94 18.73
C LYS A 12 -10.53 18.19 17.44
N VAL A 13 -10.65 17.28 16.46
CA VAL A 13 -9.88 17.35 15.21
C VAL A 13 -10.78 17.43 13.98
N GLU A 14 -12.06 17.74 14.17
CA GLU A 14 -13.08 17.76 13.13
C GLU A 14 -12.68 18.65 11.95
N GLN A 15 -12.14 19.84 12.24
CA GLN A 15 -11.65 20.76 11.21
C GLN A 15 -10.62 20.11 10.27
N PHE A 16 -9.71 19.29 10.83
CA PHE A 16 -8.67 18.62 10.04
C PHE A 16 -9.25 17.50 9.20
N LEU A 17 -10.21 16.75 9.77
CA LEU A 17 -10.89 15.67 9.04
C LEU A 17 -11.71 16.22 7.88
N THR A 18 -12.46 17.31 8.08
CA THR A 18 -13.23 17.98 7.02
C THR A 18 -12.31 18.45 5.89
N LEU A 19 -11.19 19.12 6.23
CA LEU A 19 -10.19 19.51 5.22
C LEU A 19 -9.64 18.32 4.44
N MET A 20 -9.37 17.19 5.10
CA MET A 20 -8.92 15.97 4.43
C MET A 20 -10.00 15.35 3.52
N VAL A 21 -11.28 15.45 3.86
CA VAL A 21 -12.37 14.94 3.03
C VAL A 21 -12.36 15.67 1.67
N GLU A 22 -12.23 16.99 1.71
CA GLU A 22 -12.25 17.86 0.53
C GLU A 22 -10.95 17.83 -0.28
N ALA A 23 -9.81 17.58 0.38
CA ALA A 23 -8.49 17.65 -0.26
C ALA A 23 -8.20 16.49 -1.22
N ASN A 24 -7.67 16.81 -2.40
CA ASN A 24 -7.12 15.84 -3.36
C ASN A 24 -5.59 15.95 -3.49
N GLU A 25 -4.96 16.48 -2.45
CA GLU A 25 -3.51 16.66 -2.35
C GLU A 25 -3.02 16.35 -0.93
N ASN A 26 -1.70 16.37 -0.74
CA ASN A 26 -1.10 16.23 0.58
C ASN A 26 -1.39 17.48 1.42
N LEU A 27 -1.73 17.29 2.70
CA LEU A 27 -1.91 18.39 3.64
C LEU A 27 -0.80 18.40 4.70
N GLU A 28 -0.49 19.60 5.17
CA GLU A 28 0.55 19.83 6.17
C GLU A 28 0.04 20.82 7.22
N TRP A 29 0.27 20.49 8.50
CA TRP A 29 -0.07 21.35 9.63
C TRP A 29 1.11 21.47 10.58
N GLU A 30 1.55 22.70 10.82
CA GLU A 30 2.51 23.01 11.87
C GLU A 30 1.83 23.05 13.24
N THR A 31 2.47 22.43 14.23
CA THR A 31 1.94 22.41 15.59
C THR A 31 3.06 22.25 16.63
N PRO A 32 2.93 22.85 17.82
CA PRO A 32 3.87 22.63 18.91
C PRO A 32 3.84 21.19 19.45
N ASN A 33 2.80 20.40 19.15
CA ASN A 33 2.65 19.03 19.64
C ASN A 33 2.23 18.07 18.51
N PRO A 34 3.14 17.76 17.56
CA PRO A 34 2.82 16.96 16.38
C PRO A 34 2.40 15.53 16.70
N ASP A 35 3.03 14.90 17.72
CA ASP A 35 2.64 13.56 18.18
C ASP A 35 1.19 13.51 18.65
N LYS A 36 0.76 14.53 19.41
CA LYS A 36 -0.58 14.60 19.97
C LYS A 36 -1.64 14.84 18.89
N LEU A 37 -1.38 15.76 17.96
CA LEU A 37 -2.29 16.03 16.85
C LEU A 37 -2.41 14.80 15.92
N ALA A 38 -1.28 14.22 15.52
CA ALA A 38 -1.29 13.02 14.68
C ALA A 38 -1.98 11.84 15.36
N TYR A 39 -1.80 11.68 16.68
CA TYR A 39 -2.53 10.68 17.45
C TYR A 39 -4.03 10.91 17.40
N TYR A 40 -4.50 12.12 17.68
CA TYR A 40 -5.93 12.43 17.67
C TYR A 40 -6.57 12.29 16.29
N ILE A 41 -5.89 12.68 15.22
CA ILE A 41 -6.40 12.47 13.86
C ILE A 41 -6.59 10.97 13.57
N ARG A 42 -5.59 10.14 13.92
CA ARG A 42 -5.69 8.68 13.74
C ARG A 42 -6.76 8.05 14.64
N GLU A 43 -6.86 8.50 15.88
CA GLU A 43 -7.86 8.06 16.85
C GLU A 43 -9.27 8.41 16.37
N ALA A 44 -9.49 9.64 15.90
CA ALA A 44 -10.78 10.11 15.40
C ALA A 44 -11.25 9.31 14.18
N MET A 45 -10.38 9.02 13.21
CA MET A 45 -10.72 8.12 12.09
C MET A 45 -11.11 6.72 12.57
N SER A 46 -10.47 6.20 13.63
CA SER A 46 -10.80 4.91 14.23
C SER A 46 -12.14 4.94 14.97
N ALA A 47 -12.39 6.01 15.73
CA ALA A 47 -13.63 6.25 16.45
C ALA A 47 -14.81 6.42 15.49
N ALA A 48 -14.63 7.16 14.38
CA ALA A 48 -15.64 7.32 13.33
C ALA A 48 -16.06 5.95 12.75
N GLY A 49 -15.10 5.05 12.52
CA GLY A 49 -15.38 3.69 12.08
C GLY A 49 -16.14 2.84 13.10
N ALA A 50 -15.94 3.08 14.40
CA ALA A 50 -16.68 2.39 15.46
C ALA A 50 -18.12 2.92 15.58
N LEU A 51 -18.31 4.23 15.45
CA LEU A 51 -19.61 4.90 15.53
C LEU A 51 -20.44 4.66 14.27
N CYS A 52 -19.82 4.61 13.08
CA CYS A 52 -20.52 4.29 11.82
C CYS A 52 -21.25 2.95 11.86
N LYS A 53 -20.80 1.98 12.69
CA LYS A 53 -21.52 0.71 12.90
C LYS A 53 -22.78 0.85 13.75
N ARG A 54 -22.84 1.86 14.62
CA ARG A 54 -23.97 2.17 15.50
C ARG A 54 -24.94 3.15 14.83
N GLU A 55 -24.42 4.05 13.99
CA GLU A 55 -25.15 5.08 13.25
C GLU A 55 -24.88 4.95 11.74
N PRO A 56 -25.43 3.92 11.08
CA PRO A 56 -25.14 3.65 9.67
C PRO A 56 -25.69 4.72 8.71
N GLU A 57 -26.62 5.57 9.14
CA GLU A 57 -27.17 6.65 8.32
C GLU A 57 -26.32 7.94 8.35
N ASN A 58 -25.32 8.01 9.23
CA ASN A 58 -24.50 9.20 9.39
C ASN A 58 -23.38 9.26 8.34
N ASN A 59 -23.63 9.95 7.23
CA ASN A 59 -22.70 10.05 6.10
C ASN A 59 -21.36 10.70 6.48
N LYS A 60 -21.37 11.67 7.40
CA LYS A 60 -20.15 12.32 7.87
C LYS A 60 -19.19 11.34 8.57
N LEU A 61 -19.73 10.44 9.39
CA LEU A 61 -18.92 9.39 10.02
C LEU A 61 -18.34 8.40 9.00
N LYS A 62 -19.07 8.12 7.91
CA LYS A 62 -18.56 7.27 6.81
C LYS A 62 -17.39 7.94 6.10
N GLU A 63 -17.49 9.22 5.79
CA GLU A 63 -16.44 10.00 5.14
C GLU A 63 -15.19 10.05 6.01
N PHE A 64 -15.32 10.41 7.29
CA PHE A 64 -14.21 10.43 8.23
C PHE A 64 -13.55 9.07 8.41
N TYR A 65 -14.34 7.99 8.44
CA TYR A 65 -13.80 6.64 8.47
C TYR A 65 -13.06 6.27 7.18
N ALA A 66 -13.54 6.71 6.03
CA ALA A 66 -12.93 6.44 4.73
C ALA A 66 -11.56 7.11 4.56
N LEU A 67 -11.29 8.23 5.27
CA LEU A 67 -10.00 8.91 5.25
C LEU A 67 -8.81 8.01 5.58
N LYS A 68 -9.01 6.98 6.42
CA LYS A 68 -7.94 6.03 6.76
C LYS A 68 -7.39 5.28 5.54
N SER A 69 -8.20 5.15 4.48
CA SER A 69 -7.84 4.51 3.22
C SER A 69 -7.31 5.50 2.20
N LYS A 70 -7.63 6.79 2.33
CA LYS A 70 -7.19 7.87 1.43
C LYS A 70 -5.84 8.46 1.86
N PHE A 71 -5.58 8.57 3.16
CA PHE A 71 -4.40 9.23 3.70
C PHE A 71 -3.53 8.32 4.59
N ILE A 72 -2.26 8.70 4.73
CA ILE A 72 -1.32 8.26 5.75
C ILE A 72 -0.92 9.50 6.55
N ILE A 73 -1.06 9.42 7.87
CA ILE A 73 -0.65 10.51 8.77
C ILE A 73 0.80 10.26 9.22
N ARG A 74 1.71 11.19 8.92
CA ARG A 74 3.13 11.16 9.33
C ARG A 74 3.47 12.40 10.17
N ILE A 75 4.60 12.31 10.87
CA ILE A 75 5.18 13.42 11.63
C ILE A 75 6.56 13.72 11.04
N LYS A 76 6.87 15.00 10.84
CA LYS A 76 8.18 15.46 10.37
C LYS A 76 8.56 16.73 11.13
N GLY A 77 9.38 16.61 12.18
CA GLY A 77 9.69 17.74 13.05
C GLY A 77 8.44 18.26 13.74
N SER A 78 8.17 19.56 13.65
CA SER A 78 6.95 20.22 14.15
C SER A 78 5.71 20.05 13.26
N LEU A 79 5.81 19.27 12.19
CA LEU A 79 4.76 19.13 11.18
C LEU A 79 4.02 17.80 11.31
N VAL A 80 2.70 17.86 11.13
CA VAL A 80 1.86 16.69 10.86
C VAL A 80 1.49 16.71 9.38
N LEU A 81 1.83 15.63 8.68
CA LEU A 81 1.58 15.47 7.25
C LEU A 81 0.45 14.46 7.05
N ALA A 82 -0.60 14.83 6.33
CA ALA A 82 -1.56 13.91 5.75
C ALA A 82 -1.18 13.68 4.28
N GLU A 83 -0.43 12.62 4.03
CA GLU A 83 -0.02 12.22 2.69
C GLU A 83 -1.09 11.36 2.05
N LEU A 84 -1.47 11.67 0.81
CA LEU A 84 -2.30 10.77 0.03
C LEU A 84 -1.62 9.42 -0.09
N ARG A 85 -2.41 8.35 0.06
CA ARG A 85 -1.96 7.03 -0.36
C ARG A 85 -1.84 7.06 -1.87
N SER A 86 -0.61 7.09 -2.37
CA SER A 86 -0.30 6.95 -3.79
C SER A 86 -0.81 5.60 -4.26
N GLU A 87 -1.97 5.60 -4.92
CA GLU A 87 -2.68 4.42 -5.43
C GLU A 87 -2.99 3.37 -4.35
N SER A 88 -4.22 2.86 -4.38
CA SER A 88 -4.62 1.77 -3.49
C SER A 88 -3.58 0.64 -3.56
N PRO A 89 -3.26 -0.09 -2.48
CA PRO A 89 -2.52 -1.34 -2.61
C PRO A 89 -3.15 -2.25 -3.67
N PHE A 90 -4.46 -2.12 -3.94
CA PHE A 90 -5.14 -2.81 -5.04
C PHE A 90 -4.82 -2.26 -6.43
N ASP A 91 -4.55 -0.96 -6.59
CA ASP A 91 -4.15 -0.36 -7.87
C ASP A 91 -2.68 -0.69 -8.16
N VAL A 92 -1.82 -0.59 -7.13
CA VAL A 92 -0.43 -1.07 -7.21
C VAL A 92 -0.38 -2.59 -7.41
N MET A 93 -1.32 -3.37 -6.87
CA MET A 93 -1.45 -4.81 -7.13
C MET A 93 -2.03 -5.10 -8.52
N HIS A 94 -2.91 -4.28 -9.08
CA HIS A 94 -3.37 -4.41 -10.47
C HIS A 94 -2.24 -4.12 -11.45
N VAL A 95 -1.46 -3.05 -11.21
CA VAL A 95 -0.30 -2.69 -12.04
C VAL A 95 0.86 -3.69 -11.83
N LYS A 96 1.08 -4.21 -10.61
CA LYS A 96 2.07 -5.29 -10.37
C LYS A 96 1.62 -6.65 -10.91
N LYS A 97 0.31 -6.93 -10.98
CA LYS A 97 -0.21 -8.12 -11.68
C LYS A 97 -0.02 -8.02 -13.19
N LEU A 98 0.04 -6.82 -13.76
CA LEU A 98 0.32 -6.61 -15.20
C LEU A 98 1.81 -6.73 -15.58
N LYS A 99 2.73 -6.95 -14.62
CA LYS A 99 4.10 -7.41 -14.89
C LYS A 99 4.25 -8.94 -14.80
N ALA A 100 3.17 -9.69 -14.58
CA ALA A 100 3.15 -11.12 -14.84
C ALA A 100 2.64 -11.33 -16.26
N VAL A 101 3.55 -11.62 -17.20
CA VAL A 101 3.16 -12.16 -18.50
C VAL A 101 2.47 -13.50 -18.22
N TYR A 102 1.15 -13.53 -18.31
CA TYR A 102 0.41 -14.79 -18.34
C TYR A 102 0.68 -15.42 -19.71
N LEU A 103 1.66 -16.32 -19.80
CA LEU A 103 1.87 -17.14 -20.98
C LEU A 103 0.79 -18.24 -20.93
N PRO A 104 -0.25 -18.20 -21.77
CA PRO A 104 -1.44 -19.04 -21.54
C PRO A 104 -1.21 -20.53 -21.82
N ASN A 105 -0.03 -20.97 -22.25
CA ASN A 105 0.29 -22.36 -22.53
C ASN A 105 1.82 -22.54 -22.55
N VAL A 106 2.44 -22.66 -21.38
CA VAL A 106 3.83 -23.10 -21.28
C VAL A 106 3.85 -24.34 -20.39
N VAL A 107 4.12 -25.48 -21.00
CA VAL A 107 3.98 -26.80 -20.34
C VAL A 107 5.38 -27.38 -20.05
N THR A 108 6.45 -26.81 -20.61
CA THR A 108 7.80 -27.39 -20.50
C THR A 108 8.88 -26.37 -20.14
N LEU A 109 9.92 -26.84 -19.43
CA LEU A 109 11.06 -26.02 -18.94
C LEU A 109 11.77 -25.27 -20.09
N THR A 110 11.81 -25.85 -21.28
CA THR A 110 12.44 -25.27 -22.48
C THR A 110 11.71 -24.03 -23.00
N GLU A 111 10.39 -23.99 -22.87
CA GLU A 111 9.56 -22.83 -23.26
C GLU A 111 9.74 -21.67 -22.27
N ILE A 112 9.93 -21.98 -20.98
CA ILE A 112 10.29 -21.00 -19.95
C ILE A 112 11.65 -20.37 -20.27
N VAL A 113 12.65 -21.19 -20.62
CA VAL A 113 13.98 -20.73 -21.01
C VAL A 113 13.94 -19.87 -22.29
N GLY A 114 13.12 -20.24 -23.28
CA GLY A 114 12.92 -19.45 -24.51
C GLY A 114 12.28 -18.08 -24.25
N ALA A 115 11.30 -18.01 -23.36
CA ALA A 115 10.65 -16.75 -22.97
C ALA A 115 11.60 -15.82 -22.20
N VAL A 116 12.44 -16.39 -21.32
CA VAL A 116 13.45 -15.64 -20.56
C VAL A 116 14.59 -15.16 -21.46
N ALA A 117 15.02 -15.96 -22.44
CA ALA A 117 16.08 -15.58 -23.39
C ALA A 117 15.65 -14.42 -24.32
N ASN A 118 14.41 -14.42 -24.82
CA ASN A 118 13.89 -13.30 -25.63
C ASN A 118 13.77 -12.00 -24.84
N TYR A 119 13.63 -12.05 -23.52
CA TYR A 119 13.54 -10.87 -22.65
C TYR A 119 14.93 -10.34 -22.22
N LEU A 120 15.94 -11.21 -22.11
CA LEU A 120 17.32 -10.83 -21.76
C LEU A 120 18.09 -10.16 -22.90
N VAL A 121 17.73 -10.43 -24.16
CA VAL A 121 18.38 -9.79 -25.34
C VAL A 121 17.81 -8.39 -25.61
N GLY A 122 16.65 -8.05 -25.02
CA GLY A 122 16.03 -6.72 -25.06
C GLY A 122 16.50 -5.79 -23.93
N ASP A 123 17.75 -5.36 -24.00
CA ASP A 123 18.26 -4.05 -23.55
C ASP A 123 17.91 -3.47 -22.16
N ASN A 124 17.60 -4.25 -21.13
CA ASN A 124 17.75 -3.76 -19.76
C ASN A 124 18.01 -4.86 -18.73
N LYS A 125 19.17 -4.75 -18.07
CA LYS A 125 19.62 -5.58 -16.95
C LYS A 125 18.76 -5.31 -15.71
N GLU A 126 17.58 -5.92 -15.61
CA GLU A 126 16.86 -6.04 -14.34
C GLU A 126 16.96 -7.48 -13.82
N GLN A 127 17.34 -7.62 -12.54
CA GLN A 127 17.42 -8.90 -11.86
C GLN A 127 16.09 -9.66 -11.98
N VAL A 128 16.15 -10.87 -12.56
CA VAL A 128 15.01 -11.78 -12.63
C VAL A 128 14.77 -12.36 -11.25
N ARG A 129 13.60 -12.09 -10.67
CA ARG A 129 13.10 -12.82 -9.50
C ARG A 129 12.08 -13.84 -9.97
N ILE A 130 12.45 -15.12 -9.93
CA ILE A 130 11.58 -16.25 -10.25
C ILE A 130 10.57 -16.41 -9.10
N PRO A 131 9.25 -16.18 -9.30
CA PRO A 131 8.28 -16.43 -8.25
C PRO A 131 7.86 -17.91 -8.28
N ASN A 132 7.91 -18.56 -7.11
CA ASN A 132 7.47 -19.94 -6.86
C ASN A 132 8.04 -20.99 -7.82
N SER A 133 9.36 -21.13 -7.83
CA SER A 133 9.93 -22.40 -8.24
C SER A 133 9.84 -23.34 -7.04
N ASP A 134 8.98 -24.34 -7.08
CA ASP A 134 9.02 -25.50 -6.15
C ASP A 134 10.28 -26.35 -6.37
N LEU A 135 11.38 -25.74 -6.81
CA LEU A 135 12.66 -26.38 -7.03
C LEU A 135 13.25 -26.66 -5.67
N ASN A 136 13.49 -27.94 -5.42
CA ASN A 136 14.32 -28.30 -4.29
C ASN A 136 15.78 -27.91 -4.56
N GLU A 137 16.59 -27.94 -3.51
CA GLU A 137 17.99 -27.49 -3.54
C GLU A 137 18.83 -28.22 -4.60
N ALA A 138 18.51 -29.47 -4.93
CA ALA A 138 19.21 -30.25 -5.95
C ALA A 138 18.94 -29.72 -7.36
N GLU A 139 17.69 -29.36 -7.65
CA GLU A 139 17.27 -28.83 -8.94
C GLU A 139 17.76 -27.38 -9.15
N PHE A 140 17.84 -26.61 -8.06
CA PHE A 140 18.46 -25.27 -8.07
C PHE A 140 19.95 -25.35 -8.42
N ASN A 141 20.69 -26.29 -7.83
CA ASN A 141 22.12 -26.46 -8.09
C ASN A 141 22.40 -26.93 -9.54
N GLN A 142 21.52 -27.74 -10.13
CA GLN A 142 21.62 -28.12 -11.55
C GLN A 142 21.37 -26.94 -12.48
N LEU A 143 20.39 -26.09 -12.16
CA LEU A 143 20.11 -24.88 -12.92
C LEU A 143 21.29 -23.88 -12.85
N GLU A 144 21.88 -23.72 -11.66
CA GLU A 144 23.04 -22.85 -11.46
C GLU A 144 24.26 -23.35 -12.25
N ALA A 145 24.51 -24.66 -12.27
CA ALA A 145 25.59 -25.27 -13.03
C ALA A 145 25.41 -25.11 -14.55
N TYR A 146 24.19 -25.26 -15.06
CA TYR A 146 23.89 -25.07 -16.49
C TYR A 146 24.13 -23.63 -16.95
N LEU A 147 23.68 -22.64 -16.16
CA LEU A 147 23.87 -21.23 -16.46
C LEU A 147 25.34 -20.79 -16.43
N LYS A 148 26.17 -21.38 -15.55
CA LYS A 148 27.62 -21.11 -15.49
C LYS A 148 28.43 -21.80 -16.61
N SER A 149 27.81 -22.73 -17.34
CA SER A 149 28.45 -23.51 -18.42
C SER A 149 28.23 -22.95 -19.83
N LYS A 150 27.44 -21.87 -19.97
CA LYS A 150 27.23 -21.09 -21.19
C LYS A 150 27.84 -19.71 -21.04
#